data_AF-A0AAD8BCB3-F1
#
_entry.id   AF-A0AAD8BCB3-F1
#
_cell.length_a   1.000
_cell.length_b   1.000
_cell.length_c   1.000
_cell.angle_alpha   90.00
_cell.angle_beta   90.00
_cell.angle_gamma   90.00
#
_symmetry.space_group_name_H-M   'P 1'
#
loop_
_entity.id
_entity.type
_entity.pdbx_description
1 polymer ?
#
loop_
_entity_poly.entity_id
_entity_poly.type
_entity_poly.pdbx_seq_one_letter_code
_entity_poly.pdbx_strand_id
1 'polypeptide(L)' 'MADSKQIENSFERSVFTEFFTKIEIDNKNVRVRCKLCPPATKQTYSCALNSTANLKKHLQCSSCGT' A
#
# COMPACT_ATOMS: atom_id res chain seq x y z
N MET A 1 -21.38 13.59 16.85
CA MET A 1 -21.39 12.35 16.03
C MET A 1 -20.23 12.49 15.06
N ALA A 2 -19.26 11.56 15.10
CA ALA A 2 -17.98 11.71 14.43
C ALA A 2 -18.14 11.69 12.90
N ASP A 3 -17.75 12.79 12.25
CA ASP A 3 -17.64 12.96 10.80
C ASP A 3 -16.50 12.06 10.31
N SER A 4 -16.79 10.76 10.17
CA SER A 4 -15.89 9.84 9.48
C SER A 4 -16.04 10.10 7.99
N LYS A 5 -15.39 11.18 7.51
CA LYS A 5 -15.10 11.38 6.10
C LYS A 5 -14.51 10.07 5.59
N GLN A 6 -15.32 9.30 4.87
CA GLN A 6 -14.83 8.21 4.05
C GLN A 6 -13.94 8.85 3.00
N ILE A 7 -12.65 8.97 3.32
CA ILE A 7 -11.62 9.16 2.31
C ILE A 7 -11.69 7.87 1.50
N GLU A 8 -12.50 7.89 0.44
CA GLU A 8 -12.64 6.79 -0.48
C GLU A 8 -11.25 6.54 -1.05
N ASN A 9 -10.59 5.54 -0.49
CA ASN A 9 -9.17 5.41 -0.63
C ASN A 9 -8.91 4.81 -2.01
N SER A 10 -8.29 5.58 -2.91
CA SER A 10 -7.96 5.11 -4.26
C SER A 10 -7.15 3.80 -4.21
N PHE A 11 -6.41 3.57 -3.13
CA PHE A 11 -5.76 2.29 -2.85
C PHE A 11 -6.75 1.14 -2.64
N GLU A 12 -7.83 1.31 -1.87
CA GLU A 12 -8.80 0.23 -1.56
C GLU A 12 -9.60 -0.22 -2.79
N ARG A 13 -9.75 0.65 -3.79
CA ARG A 13 -10.33 0.29 -5.10
C ARG A 13 -9.30 -0.17 -6.13
N SER A 14 -8.02 -0.15 -5.79
CA SER A 14 -6.96 -0.56 -6.71
C SER A 14 -6.63 -2.05 -6.61
N VAL A 15 -6.18 -2.60 -7.74
CA VAL A 15 -5.60 -3.96 -7.87
C VAL A 15 -4.42 -4.21 -6.92
N PHE A 16 -3.84 -3.16 -6.34
CA PHE A 16 -2.77 -3.27 -5.35
C PHE A 16 -3.23 -3.89 -4.03
N THR A 17 -4.53 -3.90 -3.70
CA THR A 17 -5.05 -4.57 -2.49
C THR A 17 -4.87 -6.10 -2.53
N GLU A 18 -4.74 -6.68 -3.73
CA GLU A 18 -4.46 -8.10 -3.90
C GLU A 18 -3.02 -8.41 -3.45
N PHE A 19 -2.07 -7.57 -3.84
CA PHE A 19 -0.64 -7.77 -3.56
C PHE A 19 -0.13 -7.11 -2.28
N PHE A 20 -0.83 -6.09 -1.77
CA PHE A 20 -0.42 -5.31 -0.61
C PHE A 20 -1.53 -5.24 0.44
N THR A 21 -1.12 -5.36 1.71
CA THR A 21 -2.00 -5.19 2.87
C THR A 21 -1.82 -3.78 3.43
N LYS A 22 -2.89 -2.99 3.44
CA LYS A 22 -2.93 -1.70 4.15
C LYS A 22 -2.68 -1.91 5.64
N ILE A 23 -1.73 -1.17 6.20
CA ILE A 23 -1.41 -1.18 7.64
C ILE A 23 -2.02 0.05 8.30
N GLU A 24 -1.65 1.24 7.84
CA GLU A 24 -2.09 2.51 8.41
C GLU A 24 -2.21 3.55 7.31
N ILE A 25 -3.02 4.57 7.55
CA ILE A 25 -3.16 5.73 6.68
C ILE A 25 -2.80 6.94 7.53
N ASP A 26 -1.71 7.59 7.17
CA ASP A 26 -1.31 8.86 7.74
C ASP A 26 -1.70 9.98 6.76
N ASN A 27 -2.86 10.58 7.00
CA ASN A 27 -3.35 11.76 6.29
C ASN A 27 -3.43 11.58 4.76
N LYS A 28 -2.34 11.86 4.03
CA LYS A 28 -2.21 11.73 2.57
C LYS A 28 -1.39 10.52 2.11
N ASN A 29 -0.82 9.78 3.05
CA ASN A 29 0.05 8.64 2.80
C ASN A 29 -0.59 7.37 3.37
N VAL A 30 -0.57 6.29 2.61
CA VAL A 30 -0.90 4.94 3.06
C VAL A 30 0.37 4.14 3.25
N ARG A 31 0.51 3.51 4.40
CA ARG A 31 1.50 2.49 4.64
C ARG A 31 0.90 1.13 4.34
N VAL A 32 1.58 0.40 3.48
CA VAL A 32 1.17 -0.92 3.04
C VAL A 32 2.31 -1.92 3.21
N ARG A 33 1.98 -3.19 3.34
CA ARG A 33 2.93 -4.29 3.39
C ARG A 33 2.75 -5.15 2.16
N CYS A 34 3.83 -5.46 1.46
CA CYS A 34 3.77 -6.39 0.34
C CYS A 34 3.51 -7.82 0.87
N LYS A 35 2.53 -8.52 0.31
CA LYS A 35 2.22 -9.91 0.62
C LYS A 35 3.14 -10.89 -0.12
N LEU A 36 3.74 -10.45 -1.24
CA LEU A 36 4.66 -11.26 -2.05
C LEU A 36 6.08 -11.33 -1.47
N CYS A 37 6.48 -10.29 -0.73
CA CYS A 37 7.81 -10.25 -0.13
C CYS A 37 7.87 -11.14 1.13
N PRO A 38 9.00 -11.80 1.41
CA PRO A 38 9.11 -12.78 2.49
C PRO A 38 8.79 -12.15 3.85
N PRO A 39 8.08 -12.86 4.75
CA PRO A 39 7.62 -12.32 6.03
C PRO A 39 8.75 -11.87 6.97
N ALA A 40 9.97 -12.36 6.73
CA ALA A 40 11.19 -11.90 7.40
C ALA A 40 11.52 -10.43 7.11
N THR A 41 11.21 -9.97 5.89
CA THR A 41 11.26 -8.55 5.55
C THR A 41 9.99 -7.90 6.06
N LYS A 42 10.05 -7.28 7.25
CA LYS A 42 9.01 -6.34 7.75
C LYS A 42 9.00 -5.05 6.91
N GLN A 43 9.09 -5.16 5.60
CA GLN A 43 9.25 -4.04 4.72
C GLN A 43 7.88 -3.43 4.44
N THR A 44 7.64 -2.33 5.14
CA THR A 44 6.46 -1.50 4.96
C THR A 44 6.81 -0.41 3.95
N TYR A 45 5.89 -0.17 3.02
CA TYR A 45 6.02 0.83 1.98
C TYR A 45 5.03 1.94 2.28
N SER A 46 5.53 3.17 2.41
CA SER A 46 4.70 4.36 2.42
C SER A 46 4.48 4.83 0.99
N CYS A 47 3.23 4.98 0.61
CA CYS A 47 2.82 5.47 -0.70
C CYS A 47 1.78 6.58 -0.54
N ALA A 48 1.72 7.54 -1.44
CA ALA A 48 0.68 8.55 -1.37
C ALA A 48 -0.67 7.94 -1.79
N LEU A 49 -1.77 8.33 -1.14
CA LEU A 49 -3.13 7.86 -1.47
C LEU A 49 -3.51 8.18 -2.91
N ASN A 50 -2.97 9.26 -3.46
CA ASN A 50 -3.20 9.74 -4.81
C ASN A 50 -2.14 9.25 -5.83
N SER A 51 -1.15 8.47 -5.40
CA SER A 51 -0.08 8.01 -6.30
C SER A 51 0.38 6.62 -5.89
N THR A 52 0.09 5.64 -6.73
CA THR A 52 0.49 4.23 -6.56
C THR A 52 1.74 3.87 -7.35
N ALA A 53 2.45 4.87 -7.90
CA ALA A 53 3.61 4.66 -8.76
C ALA A 53 4.73 3.86 -8.06
N ASN A 54 4.96 4.10 -6.76
CA ASN A 54 5.96 3.35 -5.99
C ASN A 54 5.56 1.87 -5.80
N LEU A 55 4.28 1.59 -5.55
CA LEU A 55 3.77 0.22 -5.45
C LEU A 55 3.87 -0.51 -6.79
N LYS A 56 3.53 0.18 -7.88
CA LYS A 56 3.66 -0.37 -9.24
C LYS A 56 5.11 -0.63 -9.62
N LYS A 57 6.04 0.27 -9.26
CA LYS A 57 7.49 0.04 -9.45
C LYS A 57 7.97 -1.13 -8.60
N HIS A 58 7.50 -1.26 -7.37
CA HIS A 58 7.83 -2.38 -6.50
C HIS A 58 7.35 -3.73 -7.08
N LEU A 59 6.10 -3.81 -7.58
CA LEU A 59 5.59 -5.03 -8.24
C LEU A 59 6.32 -5.36 -9.55
N GLN A 60 6.72 -4.33 -10.31
CA GLN A 60 7.53 -4.52 -11.52
C GLN A 60 8.99 -4.84 -11.20
N CYS A 61 9.45 -4.55 -9.98
CA CYS A 61 10.78 -4.88 -9.55
C CYS A 61 10.82 -6.37 -9.25
N SER A 62 11.55 -7.12 -10.09
CA SER A 62 11.71 -8.57 -9.97
C SER A 62 12.42 -9.03 -8.68
N SER A 63 12.74 -8.11 -7.77
CA SER A 63 13.43 -8.33 -6.50
C SER A 63 12.52 -8.33 -5.26
N CYS A 64 11.20 -8.17 -5.39
CA CYS A 64 10.30 -8.58 -4.30
C CYS A 64 10.25 -10.10 -4.24
N GLY A 65 11.21 -10.71 -3.54
CA GLY A 65 11.29 -12.17 -3.38
C GLY A 65 12.66 -12.79 -3.65
N THR A 66 13.76 -12.13 -3.30
CA THR A 66 15.08 -12.80 -3.15
C THR A 66 15.57 -12.68 -1.73
#